data_AF-A0A6C0C330-F1
#
_entry.id   AF-A0A6C0C330-F1
#
_cell.length_a   1.000
_cell.length_b   1.000
_cell.length_c   1.000
_cell.angle_alpha   90.00
_cell.angle_beta   90.00
_cell.angle_gamma   90.00
#
_symmetry.space_group_name_H-M   'P 1'
#
loop_
_entity.id
_entity.type
_entity.pdbx_description
1 polymer ?
#
loop_
_entity_poly.entity_id
_entity_poly.type
_entity_poly.pdbx_seq_one_letter_code
_entity_poly.pdbx_strand_id
1 'polypeptide(L)'
;MNNSDLYILTFIVTGLWDVVLRIMTENWESLPKIVKTILPFIEYLKPYFKQHTLLAAALIAAFVGATTQLIIINIIPFPTTIREIKNGKNMVLFLTLSFIVSALYGFIMKFSKLFPVLEKTYYKRLEENHSVWRSMYHDGISGLIVQITIIVLLMIKKYLVK
;
A
#
# COMPACT_ATOMS: atom_id res chain seq x y z
N MET A 1 -19.97 -2.82 -8.08
CA MET A 1 -19.55 -2.44 -6.71
C MET A 1 -19.64 -0.93 -6.66
N ASN A 2 -20.25 -0.34 -5.64
CA ASN A 2 -20.28 1.12 -5.54
C ASN A 2 -18.90 1.63 -5.05
N ASN A 3 -18.67 2.94 -5.15
CA ASN A 3 -17.40 3.53 -4.73
C ASN A 3 -17.14 3.39 -3.21
N SER A 4 -18.19 3.45 -2.40
CA SER A 4 -18.09 3.30 -0.94
C SER A 4 -17.61 1.91 -0.52
N ASP A 5 -18.14 0.86 -1.14
CA ASP A 5 -17.71 -0.52 -0.95
C ASP A 5 -16.22 -0.68 -1.30
N LEU A 6 -15.78 -0.02 -2.38
CA LEU A 6 -14.37 -0.03 -2.79
C LEU A 6 -13.50 0.66 -1.73
N TYR A 7 -13.90 1.81 -1.20
CA TYR A 7 -13.16 2.50 -0.15
C TYR A 7 -13.04 1.65 1.12
N ILE A 8 -14.13 1.01 1.54
CA ILE A 8 -14.16 0.11 2.69
C ILE A 8 -13.25 -1.09 2.44
N LEU A 9 -13.31 -1.68 1.24
CA LEU A 9 -12.45 -2.81 0.88
C LEU A 9 -10.97 -2.40 0.86
N THR A 10 -10.64 -1.24 0.28
CA THR A 10 -9.26 -0.71 0.30
C THR A 10 -8.79 -0.43 1.71
N PHE A 11 -9.64 0.12 2.58
CA PHE A 11 -9.34 0.33 4.00
C PHE A 11 -8.95 -0.98 4.67
N ILE A 12 -9.80 -2.01 4.54
CA ILE A 12 -9.56 -3.33 5.13
C ILE A 12 -8.28 -3.96 4.58
N VAL A 13 -8.13 -4.01 3.24
CA VAL A 13 -6.97 -4.65 2.59
C VAL A 13 -5.67 -3.96 2.96
N THR A 14 -5.64 -2.62 2.96
CA THR A 14 -4.42 -1.87 3.34
C THR A 14 -4.07 -2.10 4.81
N GLY A 15 -5.05 -2.07 5.71
CA GLY A 15 -4.81 -2.36 7.12
C GLY A 15 -4.30 -3.78 7.36
N LEU A 16 -4.83 -4.78 6.65
CA LEU A 16 -4.34 -6.16 6.71
C LEU A 16 -2.90 -6.30 6.20
N TRP A 17 -2.54 -5.58 5.13
CA TRP A 17 -1.16 -5.55 4.66
C TRP A 17 -0.21 -4.94 5.69
N ASP A 18 -0.62 -3.90 6.43
CA ASP A 18 0.17 -3.34 7.53
C ASP A 18 0.35 -4.35 8.69
N VAL A 19 -0.69 -5.12 9.02
CA VAL A 19 -0.58 -6.24 9.99
C VAL A 19 0.43 -7.28 9.51
N VAL A 20 0.38 -7.67 8.23
CA VAL A 20 1.35 -8.61 7.64
C VAL A 20 2.77 -8.03 7.72
N LEU A 21 2.96 -6.77 7.33
CA LEU A 21 4.25 -6.09 7.41
C LEU A 21 4.79 -6.08 8.83
N ARG A 22 3.92 -5.80 9.82
CA ARG A 22 4.32 -5.84 11.23
C ARG A 22 4.78 -7.22 11.67
N ILE A 23 4.03 -8.28 11.34
CA ILE A 23 4.41 -9.65 11.65
C ILE A 23 5.76 -9.98 11.01
N MET A 24 5.97 -9.58 9.75
CA MET A 24 7.26 -9.77 9.07
C MET A 24 8.39 -9.00 9.75
N THR A 25 8.16 -7.77 10.18
CA THR A 25 9.16 -6.94 10.88
C THR A 25 9.50 -7.50 12.26
N GLU A 26 8.52 -7.98 13.01
CA GLU A 26 8.74 -8.58 14.34
C GLU A 26 9.50 -9.91 14.24
N ASN A 27 9.25 -10.69 13.18
CA ASN A 27 9.91 -11.96 12.89
C ASN A 27 11.08 -11.84 11.89
N TRP A 28 11.68 -10.65 11.77
CA TRP A 28 12.72 -10.35 10.77
C TRP A 28 13.80 -11.43 10.73
N GLU A 29 14.31 -11.86 11.88
CA GLU A 29 15.41 -12.82 11.94
C GLU A 29 15.08 -14.17 11.31
N SER A 30 13.82 -14.61 11.42
CA SER A 30 13.32 -15.87 10.89
C SER A 30 12.93 -15.81 9.41
N LEU A 31 12.92 -14.62 8.78
CA LEU A 31 12.57 -14.50 7.37
C LEU A 31 13.65 -15.11 6.45
N PRO A 32 13.24 -15.69 5.30
CA PRO A 32 14.18 -16.19 4.30
C PRO A 32 15.17 -15.12 3.83
N LYS A 33 16.43 -15.52 3.56
CA LYS A 33 17.49 -14.61 3.07
C LYS A 33 17.05 -13.82 1.83
N ILE A 34 16.30 -14.46 0.93
CA ILE A 34 15.78 -13.81 -0.29
C ILE A 34 14.88 -12.60 0.05
N VAL A 35 14.03 -12.71 1.07
CA VAL A 35 13.15 -11.62 1.52
C VAL A 35 13.99 -10.50 2.13
N LYS A 36 14.98 -10.86 2.96
CA LYS A 36 15.89 -9.88 3.57
C LYS A 36 16.67 -9.07 2.54
N THR A 37 17.09 -9.71 1.44
CA THR A 37 17.84 -9.06 0.36
C THR A 37 16.96 -8.20 -0.54
N ILE A 38 15.75 -8.66 -0.89
CA ILE A 38 14.86 -7.94 -1.82
C ILE A 38 14.09 -6.82 -1.10
N LEU A 39 13.68 -7.05 0.15
CA LEU A 39 12.83 -6.16 0.94
C LEU A 39 13.52 -5.76 2.27
N PRO A 40 14.75 -5.20 2.24
CA PRO A 40 15.46 -4.78 3.46
C PRO A 40 14.71 -3.71 4.24
N PHE A 41 13.81 -2.96 3.58
CA PHE A 41 13.03 -1.90 4.20
C PHE A 41 12.10 -2.38 5.32
N ILE A 42 11.72 -3.65 5.31
CA ILE A 42 10.83 -4.23 6.34
C ILE A 42 11.47 -4.14 7.72
N GLU A 43 12.79 -4.28 7.81
CA GLU A 43 13.53 -4.07 9.06
C GLU A 43 13.46 -2.62 9.54
N TYR A 44 13.44 -1.65 8.61
CA TYR A 44 13.43 -0.22 8.93
C TYR A 44 12.13 0.22 9.59
N LEU A 45 11.05 -0.55 9.43
CA LEU A 45 9.76 -0.34 10.09
C LEU A 45 9.76 -0.77 11.56
N LYS A 46 10.78 -1.48 12.04
CA LYS A 46 10.84 -1.99 13.42
C LYS A 46 10.66 -0.90 14.49
N PRO A 47 11.30 0.27 14.39
CA PRO A 47 11.09 1.34 15.35
C PRO A 47 9.68 1.95 15.26
N TYR A 48 9.09 2.01 14.06
CA TYR A 48 7.71 2.49 13.85
C TYR A 48 6.69 1.59 14.56
N PHE A 49 6.78 0.27 14.36
CA PHE A 49 5.87 -0.69 15.00
C PHE A 49 6.10 -0.86 16.51
N LYS A 50 7.28 -0.51 17.02
CA LYS A 50 7.52 -0.44 18.47
C LYS A 50 6.81 0.73 19.15
N GLN A 51 6.54 1.82 18.42
CA GLN A 51 5.88 3.01 18.96
C GLN A 51 4.35 2.98 18.83
N HIS A 52 3.81 2.12 17.96
CA HIS A 52 2.37 2.01 17.72
C HIS A 52 1.85 0.63 18.14
N THR A 53 0.61 0.58 18.63
CA THR A 53 -0.11 -0.70 18.79
C THR A 53 -0.43 -1.29 17.41
N LEU A 54 -0.71 -2.60 17.37
CA LEU A 54 -1.06 -3.30 16.13
C LEU A 54 -2.23 -2.61 15.43
N LEU A 55 -3.28 -2.33 16.21
CA LEU A 55 -4.48 -1.68 15.71
C LEU A 55 -4.21 -0.24 15.26
N ALA A 56 -3.41 0.53 16.00
CA ALA A 56 -3.14 1.93 15.64
C ALA A 56 -2.39 2.04 14.31
N ALA A 57 -1.33 1.24 14.12
CA ALA A 57 -0.59 1.23 12.86
C ALA A 57 -1.47 0.81 11.68
N ALA A 58 -2.25 -0.26 11.85
CA ALA A 58 -3.15 -0.77 10.82
C ALA A 58 -4.24 0.26 10.44
N LEU A 59 -4.82 0.97 11.41
CA LEU A 59 -5.82 2.01 11.15
C LEU A 59 -5.23 3.21 10.41
N ILE A 60 -4.00 3.62 10.74
CA ILE A 60 -3.29 4.68 10.03
C ILE A 60 -3.07 4.28 8.57
N ALA A 61 -2.52 3.09 8.33
CA ALA A 61 -2.29 2.58 6.99
C ALA A 61 -3.61 2.46 6.20
N ALA A 62 -4.65 1.91 6.83
CA ALA A 62 -5.98 1.78 6.25
C ALA A 62 -6.59 3.13 5.83
N PHE A 63 -6.45 4.16 6.68
CA PHE A 63 -6.90 5.52 6.39
C PHE A 63 -6.15 6.13 5.19
N VAL A 64 -4.82 6.01 5.17
CA VAL A 64 -3.97 6.46 4.06
C VAL A 64 -4.36 5.77 2.76
N GLY A 65 -4.55 4.44 2.79
CA GLY A 65 -4.95 3.67 1.62
C GLY A 65 -6.33 4.08 1.08
N ALA A 66 -7.31 4.26 1.97
CA ALA A 66 -8.67 4.64 1.58
C ALA A 66 -8.74 6.06 0.99
N THR A 67 -8.02 7.02 1.58
CA THR A 67 -7.96 8.39 1.04
C THR A 67 -7.19 8.46 -0.27
N THR A 68 -6.13 7.67 -0.44
CA THR A 68 -5.43 7.52 -1.72
C THR A 68 -6.36 6.93 -2.79
N GLN A 69 -7.15 5.90 -2.45
CA GLN A 69 -8.14 5.31 -3.35
C GLN A 69 -9.16 6.33 -3.83
N LEU A 70 -9.64 7.19 -2.93
CA LEU A 70 -10.58 8.26 -3.27
C LEU A 70 -10.01 9.16 -4.36
N ILE A 71 -8.73 9.53 -4.28
CA ILE A 71 -8.08 10.34 -5.31
C ILE A 71 -8.00 9.57 -6.63
N ILE A 72 -7.52 8.32 -6.60
CA ILE A 72 -7.36 7.48 -7.80
C ILE A 72 -8.69 7.36 -8.56
N ILE A 73 -9.78 7.01 -7.87
CA ILE A 73 -11.03 6.69 -8.57
C ILE A 73 -11.80 7.89 -9.08
N ASN A 74 -11.50 9.09 -8.55
CA ASN A 74 -12.01 10.34 -9.10
C ASN A 74 -11.31 10.71 -10.42
N ILE A 75 -10.13 10.15 -10.70
CA ILE A 75 -9.39 10.38 -11.95
C ILE A 75 -9.73 9.27 -12.97
N ILE A 76 -9.71 8.00 -12.54
CA ILE A 76 -9.99 6.84 -13.39
C ILE A 76 -10.86 5.81 -12.65
N PRO A 77 -11.99 5.36 -13.23
CA PRO A 77 -12.83 4.38 -12.56
C PRO A 77 -12.08 3.06 -12.33
N PHE A 78 -12.34 2.44 -11.17
CA PHE A 78 -11.77 1.14 -10.84
C PHE A 78 -12.31 0.04 -11.77
N PRO A 79 -11.46 -0.87 -12.29
CA PRO A 79 -11.92 -1.94 -13.18
C PRO A 79 -12.69 -2.99 -12.38
N THR A 80 -14.02 -2.99 -12.49
CA THR A 80 -14.90 -3.89 -11.71
C THR A 80 -15.38 -5.10 -12.50
N THR A 81 -15.30 -5.06 -13.83
CA THR A 81 -15.75 -6.16 -14.70
C THR A 81 -14.58 -6.97 -15.25
N ILE A 82 -14.81 -8.26 -15.53
CA ILE A 82 -13.82 -9.14 -16.17
C ILE A 82 -13.38 -8.57 -17.52
N ARG A 83 -14.29 -7.93 -18.26
CA ARG A 83 -13.98 -7.32 -19.56
C ARG A 83 -12.99 -6.16 -19.41
N GLU A 84 -13.17 -5.31 -18.41
CA GLU A 84 -12.26 -4.21 -18.10
C GLU A 84 -10.91 -4.72 -17.61
N ILE A 85 -10.90 -5.72 -16.71
CA ILE A 85 -9.66 -6.34 -16.20
C ILE A 85 -8.87 -7.00 -17.35
N LYS A 86 -9.57 -7.66 -18.29
CA LYS A 86 -8.95 -8.27 -19.48
C LYS A 86 -8.52 -7.24 -20.52
N ASN A 87 -8.99 -6.00 -20.44
CA ASN A 87 -8.50 -4.94 -21.31
C ASN A 87 -7.15 -4.44 -20.79
N GLY A 88 -6.08 -5.01 -21.33
CA GLY A 88 -4.71 -4.70 -20.92
C GLY A 88 -4.37 -3.20 -20.94
N LYS A 89 -4.90 -2.41 -21.88
CA LYS A 89 -4.63 -0.97 -21.95
C LYS A 89 -5.22 -0.22 -20.76
N ASN A 90 -6.49 -0.46 -20.46
CA ASN A 90 -7.18 0.19 -19.34
C ASN A 90 -6.57 -0.24 -18.00
N MET A 91 -6.20 -1.52 -17.88
CA MET A 91 -5.56 -2.06 -16.69
C MET A 91 -4.17 -1.45 -16.45
N VAL A 92 -3.34 -1.37 -17.48
CA VAL A 92 -2.00 -0.75 -17.39
C VAL A 92 -2.12 0.73 -17.04
N LEU A 93 -3.07 1.46 -17.65
CA LEU A 93 -3.33 2.86 -17.31
C LEU A 93 -3.75 3.01 -15.84
N PHE A 94 -4.69 2.19 -15.38
CA PHE A 94 -5.18 2.20 -14.00
C PHE A 94 -4.05 1.93 -12.99
N LEU A 95 -3.25 0.89 -13.20
CA LEU A 95 -2.14 0.54 -12.33
C LEU A 95 -1.05 1.62 -12.36
N THR A 96 -0.73 2.17 -13.52
CA THR A 96 0.26 3.25 -13.66
C THR A 96 -0.17 4.49 -12.88
N LEU A 97 -1.44 4.89 -13.03
CA LEU A 97 -1.98 6.02 -12.27
C LEU A 97 -1.99 5.72 -10.77
N SER A 98 -2.38 4.52 -10.37
CA SER A 98 -2.38 4.10 -8.97
C SER A 98 -0.98 4.18 -8.35
N PHE A 99 0.05 3.77 -9.09
CA PHE A 99 1.45 3.90 -8.70
C PHE A 99 1.83 5.38 -8.51
N ILE A 100 1.52 6.23 -9.49
CA ILE A 100 1.85 7.66 -9.46
C ILE A 100 1.17 8.35 -8.28
N VAL A 101 -0.15 8.16 -8.12
CA VAL A 101 -0.92 8.81 -7.04
C VAL A 101 -0.44 8.35 -5.67
N SER A 102 -0.13 7.06 -5.50
CA SER A 102 0.38 6.53 -4.23
C SER A 102 1.78 7.07 -3.91
N ALA A 103 2.66 7.14 -4.91
CA ALA A 103 4.00 7.74 -4.77
C ALA A 103 3.93 9.23 -4.39
N LEU A 104 3.01 9.98 -4.99
CA LEU A 104 2.76 11.39 -4.65
C LEU A 104 2.12 11.54 -3.26
N TYR A 105 1.25 10.62 -2.86
CA TYR A 105 0.65 10.65 -1.52
C TYR A 105 1.70 10.45 -0.43
N GLY A 106 2.70 9.58 -0.67
CA GLY A 106 3.88 9.43 0.18
C GLY A 106 4.61 10.76 0.44
N PHE A 107 4.75 11.58 -0.61
CA PHE A 107 5.29 12.93 -0.49
C PHE A 107 4.40 13.81 0.41
N ILE A 108 3.08 13.82 0.20
CA ILE A 108 2.15 14.59 1.05
C ILE A 108 2.26 14.16 2.52
N MET A 109 2.31 12.87 2.81
CA MET A 109 2.48 12.34 4.16
C MET A 109 3.77 12.85 4.81
N LYS A 110 4.87 12.86 4.07
CA LYS A 110 6.15 13.38 4.53
C LYS A 110 6.11 14.88 4.81
N PHE A 111 5.60 15.69 3.89
CA PHE A 111 5.58 17.15 4.03
C PHE A 111 4.57 17.66 5.05
N SER A 112 3.47 16.93 5.25
CA SER A 112 2.42 17.30 6.21
C SER A 112 2.88 17.22 7.67
N LYS A 113 3.98 16.49 7.97
CA LYS A 113 4.43 16.18 9.33
C LYS A 113 3.38 15.47 10.19
N LEU A 114 2.33 14.92 9.56
CA LEU A 114 1.24 14.23 10.25
C LEU A 114 1.71 12.88 10.86
N PHE A 115 2.73 12.28 10.26
CA PHE A 115 3.30 10.99 10.68
C PHE A 115 4.78 11.11 11.10
N PRO A 116 5.09 11.87 12.17
CA PRO A 116 6.47 12.21 12.54
C PRO A 116 7.32 11.00 12.92
N VAL A 117 6.70 9.95 13.45
CA VAL A 117 7.39 8.69 13.79
C VAL A 117 7.80 7.94 12.52
N LEU A 118 6.89 7.82 11.56
CA LEU A 118 7.14 7.16 10.27
C LEU A 118 8.25 7.90 9.50
N GLU A 119 8.20 9.24 9.51
CA GLU A 119 9.24 10.09 8.94
C GLU A 119 10.62 9.83 9.57
N LYS A 120 10.72 9.92 10.90
CA LYS A 120 12.00 9.80 11.62
C LYS A 120 12.60 8.40 11.56
N THR A 121 11.79 7.37 11.34
CA THR A 121 12.23 5.97 11.43
C THR A 121 12.37 5.34 10.04
N TYR A 122 11.26 5.22 9.30
CA TYR A 122 11.21 4.55 8.01
C TYR A 122 11.79 5.40 6.89
N TYR A 123 11.23 6.61 6.69
CA TYR A 123 11.63 7.46 5.57
C TYR A 123 13.07 7.94 5.69
N LYS A 124 13.50 8.36 6.88
CA LYS A 124 14.88 8.77 7.12
C LYS A 124 15.90 7.66 6.79
N ARG A 125 15.66 6.43 7.25
CA ARG A 125 16.55 5.27 6.95
C ARG A 125 16.55 4.88 5.49
N LEU A 126 15.41 4.98 4.80
CA LEU A 126 15.35 4.72 3.36
C LEU A 126 16.16 5.73 2.56
N GLU A 127 16.16 6.98 2.99
CA GLU A 127 16.78 8.11 2.30
C GLU A 127 18.26 8.29 2.62
N GLU A 128 18.70 7.83 3.80
CA GLU A 128 20.10 7.83 4.24
C GLU A 128 21.06 7.23 3.19
N ASN A 129 20.58 6.29 2.37
CA ASN A 129 21.41 5.63 1.35
C ASN A 129 20.98 5.90 -0.10
N HIS A 130 19.76 6.38 -0.38
CA HIS A 130 19.20 6.32 -1.75
C HIS A 130 18.22 7.43 -2.15
N SER A 131 18.23 8.59 -1.49
CA SER A 131 17.44 9.78 -1.87
C SER A 131 15.92 9.61 -1.77
N VAL A 132 15.18 10.72 -1.82
CA VAL A 132 13.70 10.79 -1.69
C VAL A 132 12.97 9.96 -2.76
N TRP A 133 13.59 9.70 -3.90
CA TRP A 133 13.00 8.89 -4.96
C TRP A 133 12.70 7.46 -4.53
N ARG A 134 13.52 6.88 -3.64
CA ARG A 134 13.32 5.49 -3.19
C ARG A 134 12.11 5.34 -2.28
N SER A 135 11.87 6.30 -1.39
CA SER A 135 10.68 6.30 -0.52
C SER A 135 9.40 6.40 -1.36
N MET A 136 9.37 7.31 -2.33
CA MET A 136 8.25 7.43 -3.27
C MET A 136 8.01 6.15 -4.07
N TYR A 137 9.08 5.47 -4.50
CA TYR A 137 8.97 4.21 -5.23
C TYR A 137 8.34 3.10 -4.38
N HIS A 138 8.71 3.00 -3.10
CA HIS A 138 8.11 2.04 -2.17
C HIS A 138 6.62 2.34 -1.90
N ASP A 139 6.25 3.62 -1.76
CA ASP A 139 4.85 4.03 -1.58
C ASP A 139 4.02 3.72 -2.84
N GLY A 140 4.59 3.97 -4.03
CA GLY A 140 4.00 3.58 -5.31
C GLY A 140 3.77 2.08 -5.45
N ILE A 141 4.77 1.25 -5.08
CA ILE A 141 4.64 -0.21 -5.07
C ILE A 141 3.54 -0.66 -4.09
N SER A 142 3.49 -0.07 -2.90
CA SER A 142 2.49 -0.42 -1.90
C SER A 142 1.07 -0.19 -2.43
N GLY A 143 0.86 0.92 -3.15
CA GLY A 143 -0.37 1.19 -3.88
C GLY A 143 -0.72 0.09 -4.88
N LEU A 144 0.26 -0.35 -5.69
CA LEU A 144 0.06 -1.45 -6.66
C LEU A 144 -0.32 -2.77 -5.98
N ILE A 145 0.38 -3.13 -4.89
CA ILE A 145 0.09 -4.36 -4.14
C ILE A 145 -1.36 -4.37 -3.66
N VAL A 146 -1.83 -3.25 -3.10
CA VAL A 146 -3.21 -3.10 -2.65
C VAL A 146 -4.19 -3.22 -3.83
N GLN A 147 -3.97 -2.51 -4.93
CA GLN A 147 -4.86 -2.59 -6.11
C GLN A 147 -4.93 -4.01 -6.67
N ILE A 148 -3.79 -4.67 -6.84
CA ILE A 148 -3.71 -6.04 -7.36
C ILE A 148 -4.43 -7.01 -6.41
N THR A 149 -4.24 -6.86 -5.10
CA THR A 149 -4.93 -7.68 -4.10
C THR A 149 -6.45 -7.56 -4.23
N ILE A 150 -6.97 -6.34 -4.34
CA ILE A 150 -8.41 -6.08 -4.51
C ILE A 150 -8.92 -6.71 -5.81
N ILE A 151 -8.20 -6.55 -6.92
CA ILE A 151 -8.57 -7.13 -8.21
C ILE A 151 -8.65 -8.65 -8.12
N VAL A 152 -7.66 -9.29 -7.49
CA VAL A 152 -7.64 -10.74 -7.27
C VAL A 152 -8.83 -11.19 -6.43
N LEU A 153 -9.14 -10.48 -5.34
CA LEU A 153 -10.31 -10.78 -4.50
C LEU A 153 -11.63 -10.68 -5.28
N LEU A 154 -11.78 -9.65 -6.12
CA LEU A 154 -12.96 -9.47 -6.96
C LEU A 154 -13.08 -10.56 -8.03
N MET A 155 -11.96 -10.98 -8.62
CA MET A 155 -11.92 -12.11 -9.54
C MET A 155 -12.36 -13.40 -8.84
N ILE A 156 -11.79 -13.71 -7.67
CA ILE A 156 -12.13 -14.90 -6.87
C ILE A 156 -13.62 -14.90 -6.52
N LYS A 157 -14.15 -13.79 -5.98
CA LYS A 157 -15.58 -13.65 -5.64
C LYS A 157 -16.46 -14.00 -6.85
N LYS A 158 -16.10 -13.52 -8.04
CA LYS A 158 -16.90 -13.76 -9.25
C LYS A 158 -16.81 -15.20 -9.76
N TYR A 159 -15.74 -15.93 -9.48
CA TYR A 159 -15.63 -17.35 -9.79
C TYR A 159 -16.37 -18.24 -8.77
N LEU A 160 -16.38 -17.86 -7.49
CA LEU A 160 -17.00 -18.62 -6.41
C LEU A 160 -18.51 -18.43 -6.31
N VAL A 161 -19.02 -17.22 -6.59
CA VAL A 161 -20.45 -16.88 -6.53
C VAL A 161 -21.10 -17.06 -7.90
N LYS A 162 -20.84 -18.21 -8.53
CA LYS A 162 -21.44 -18.58 -9.83
C LYS A 162 -22.90 -19.00 -9.66
#